data_AF-A0A929XZR7-F1
#
_entry.id   AF-A0A929XZR7-F1
#
_cell.length_a   1.000
_cell.length_b   1.000
_cell.length_c   1.000
_cell.angle_alpha   90.00
_cell.angle_beta   90.00
_cell.angle_gamma   90.00
#
_symmetry.space_group_name_H-M   'P 1'
#
loop_
_entity.id
_entity.type
_entity.pdbx_description
1 polymer ?
#
loop_
_entity_poly.entity_id
_entity_poly.type
_entity_poly.pdbx_seq_one_letter_code
_entity_poly.pdbx_strand_id
1 'polypeptide(L)'
;MAESQNIEYKESWRDEYLKWVCGFANAQGGMIYIGVCDDGRVVGVKNAKKLLEDIPNKIQAGLGIIADVNKHTENGLDYIEIKV
;
A
#
# COMPACT_ATOMS: atom_id res chain seq x y z
N MET A 1 -21.76 12.67 -2.72
CA MET A 1 -20.34 12.93 -2.99
C MET A 1 -19.67 11.56 -3.08
N ALA A 2 -19.20 11.16 -4.26
CA ALA A 2 -18.56 9.86 -4.43
C ALA A 2 -17.06 10.03 -4.21
N GLU A 3 -16.62 9.86 -2.97
CA GLU A 3 -15.22 9.52 -2.69
C GLU A 3 -15.02 8.10 -3.24
N SER A 4 -14.82 7.99 -4.55
CA SER A 4 -14.41 6.73 -5.16
C SER A 4 -12.96 6.52 -4.74
N GLN A 5 -12.76 6.09 -3.50
CA GLN A 5 -11.45 5.76 -2.99
C GLN A 5 -10.97 4.55 -3.80
N ASN A 6 -9.98 4.78 -4.65
CA ASN A 6 -9.28 3.72 -5.37
C ASN A 6 -8.50 2.90 -4.34
N ILE A 7 -9.16 1.91 -3.75
CA ILE A 7 -8.60 1.02 -2.72
C ILE A 7 -8.23 -0.31 -3.36
N GLU A 8 -6.98 -0.73 -3.19
CA GLU A 8 -6.48 -2.03 -3.62
C GLU A 8 -6.02 -2.85 -2.42
N TYR A 9 -6.57 -4.06 -2.26
CA TYR A 9 -6.13 -5.02 -1.25
C TYR A 9 -5.11 -5.99 -1.85
N LYS A 10 -4.02 -6.24 -1.13
CA LYS A 10 -2.98 -7.22 -1.49
C LYS A 10 -2.52 -7.97 -0.25
N GLU A 11 -2.41 -9.28 -0.35
CA GLU A 11 -1.94 -10.12 0.76
C GLU A 11 -0.45 -9.91 1.06
N SER A 12 0.35 -9.50 0.07
CA SER A 12 1.80 -9.32 0.19
C SER A 12 2.32 -8.35 -0.85
N TRP A 13 3.33 -7.55 -0.49
CA TRP A 13 3.95 -6.56 -1.37
C TRP A 13 4.70 -7.23 -2.53
N ARG A 14 4.58 -6.63 -3.72
CA ARG A 14 5.39 -6.95 -4.90
C ARG A 14 5.77 -5.67 -5.62
N ASP A 15 6.97 -5.63 -6.19
CA ASP A 15 7.45 -4.45 -6.91
C ASP A 15 6.62 -4.11 -8.15
N GLU A 16 5.90 -5.08 -8.72
CA GLU A 16 4.92 -4.83 -9.78
C GLU A 16 3.80 -3.86 -9.34
N TYR A 17 3.56 -3.70 -8.03
CA TYR A 17 2.53 -2.81 -7.50
C TYR A 17 2.81 -1.32 -7.73
N LEU A 18 4.06 -0.98 -8.08
CA LEU A 18 4.44 0.36 -8.50
C LEU A 18 3.60 0.87 -9.69
N LYS A 19 3.09 -0.02 -10.58
CA LYS A 19 2.20 0.42 -11.68
C LYS A 19 0.86 0.97 -11.17
N TRP A 20 0.34 0.43 -10.05
CA TRP A 20 -0.89 0.94 -9.43
C TRP A 20 -0.62 2.26 -8.72
N VAL A 21 0.51 2.37 -8.01
CA VAL A 21 0.96 3.65 -7.42
C VAL A 21 1.06 4.75 -8.48
N CYS A 22 1.68 4.44 -9.62
CA CYS A 22 1.74 5.36 -10.76
C CYS A 22 0.32 5.71 -11.28
N GLY A 23 -0.56 4.72 -11.41
CA GLY A 23 -1.95 4.94 -11.78
C GLY A 23 -2.69 5.87 -10.82
N PHE A 24 -2.49 5.71 -9.51
CA PHE A 24 -3.12 6.52 -8.47
C PHE A 24 -2.59 7.95 -8.43
N ALA A 25 -1.28 8.13 -8.57
CA ALA A 25 -0.67 9.46 -8.64
C ALA A 25 -1.14 10.28 -9.86
N ASN A 26 -1.49 9.61 -10.97
CA ASN A 26 -2.08 10.27 -12.14
C ASN A 26 -3.60 10.45 -12.03
N ALA A 27 -4.24 9.83 -11.04
CA ALA A 27 -5.66 9.91 -10.77
C ALA A 27 -5.93 10.87 -9.60
N GLN A 28 -7.09 10.73 -8.93
CA GLN A 28 -7.44 11.50 -7.73
C GLN A 28 -6.77 10.96 -6.45
N GLY A 29 -5.64 10.26 -6.59
CA GLY A 29 -5.00 9.50 -5.51
C GLY A 29 -5.58 8.10 -5.33
N GLY A 30 -5.04 7.38 -4.36
CA GLY A 30 -5.47 6.02 -4.04
C GLY A 30 -4.76 5.40 -2.85
N MET A 31 -5.26 4.25 -2.42
CA MET A 31 -4.76 3.53 -1.25
C MET A 31 -4.49 2.07 -1.60
N ILE A 32 -3.32 1.56 -1.19
CA ILE A 32 -2.99 0.14 -1.31
C ILE A 32 -2.79 -0.41 0.10
N TYR A 33 -3.53 -1.46 0.44
CA TYR A 33 -3.37 -2.18 1.69
C TYR A 33 -2.60 -3.48 1.45
N ILE A 34 -1.45 -3.62 2.11
CA ILE A 34 -0.61 -4.82 2.06
C ILE A 34 -0.75 -5.62 3.34
N GLY A 35 -1.02 -6.91 3.22
CA GLY A 35 -1.38 -7.79 4.34
C GLY A 35 -2.89 -7.92 4.51
N VAL A 36 -3.65 -7.60 3.47
CA VAL A 36 -5.12 -7.73 3.43
C VAL A 36 -5.51 -8.60 2.25
N CYS A 37 -6.32 -9.62 2.51
CA CYS A 37 -6.84 -10.50 1.47
C CYS A 37 -7.89 -9.78 0.62
N ASP A 38 -8.20 -10.31 -0.56
CA ASP A 38 -9.19 -9.72 -1.49
C ASP A 38 -10.58 -9.55 -0.85
N ASP A 39 -10.89 -10.41 0.12
CA ASP A 39 -12.10 -10.41 0.95
C ASP A 39 -12.09 -9.32 2.05
N GLY A 40 -11.07 -8.44 2.09
CA GLY A 40 -10.91 -7.38 3.09
C GLY A 40 -10.39 -7.86 4.46
N ARG A 41 -10.10 -9.16 4.61
CA ARG A 41 -9.57 -9.72 5.86
C ARG A 41 -8.08 -9.44 6.02
N VAL A 42 -7.68 -8.92 7.19
CA VAL A 42 -6.27 -8.73 7.54
C VAL A 42 -5.62 -10.10 7.78
N VAL A 43 -4.69 -10.45 6.91
CA VAL A 43 -3.84 -11.66 7.02
C VAL A 43 -2.49 -11.35 7.66
N GLY A 44 -2.09 -10.08 7.64
CA GLY A 44 -0.85 -9.57 8.20
C GLY A 44 0.37 -9.79 7.32
N VAL A 45 1.44 -9.04 7.60
CA VAL A 45 2.74 -9.16 6.94
C VAL A 45 3.83 -9.46 7.97
N LYS A 46 4.68 -10.45 7.69
CA LYS A 46 5.81 -10.82 8.57
C LYS A 46 6.94 -9.78 8.56
N ASN A 47 7.05 -9.00 7.50
CA ASN A 47 8.16 -8.07 7.26
C ASN A 47 7.73 -6.60 7.27
N ALA A 48 6.73 -6.25 8.10
CA ALA A 48 6.17 -4.89 8.19
C ALA A 48 7.24 -3.80 8.30
N LYS A 49 8.20 -3.94 9.23
CA LYS A 49 9.29 -2.97 9.40
C LYS A 49 10.11 -2.77 8.13
N LYS A 50 10.55 -3.86 7.49
CA LYS A 50 11.33 -3.78 6.26
C LYS A 50 10.51 -3.12 5.16
N LEU A 51 9.23 -3.46 5.02
CA LEU A 51 8.34 -2.88 4.01
C LEU A 51 8.13 -1.38 4.21
N LEU A 52 8.00 -0.90 5.46
CA LEU A 52 7.93 0.54 5.75
C LEU A 52 9.16 1.32 5.28
N GLU A 53 10.32 0.68 5.25
CA GLU A 53 11.55 1.29 4.74
C GLU A 53 11.67 1.11 3.22
N ASP A 54 11.42 -0.09 2.70
CA ASP A 54 11.62 -0.43 1.28
C ASP A 54 10.61 0.26 0.36
N ILE A 55 9.32 0.29 0.74
CA ILE A 55 8.23 0.79 -0.11
C ILE A 55 8.39 2.27 -0.47
N PRO A 56 8.52 3.23 0.49
CA PRO A 56 8.63 4.64 0.15
C PRO A 56 9.90 4.91 -0.67
N ASN A 57 11.02 4.25 -0.34
CA ASN A 57 12.26 4.35 -1.10
C ASN A 57 12.10 3.84 -2.55
N LYS A 58 11.43 2.70 -2.75
CA LYS A 58 11.16 2.15 -4.09
C LYS A 58 10.21 3.03 -4.91
N ILE A 59 9.18 3.57 -4.29
CA ILE A 59 8.23 4.49 -4.95
C ILE A 59 8.97 5.76 -5.39
N GLN A 60 9.77 6.35 -4.50
CA GLN A 60 10.56 7.54 -4.81
C GLN A 60 11.62 7.27 -5.89
N ALA A 61 12.39 6.19 -5.77
CA ALA A 61 13.46 5.88 -6.72
C ALA A 61 12.91 5.43 -8.09
N GLY A 62 11.80 4.70 -8.11
CA GLY A 62 11.22 4.14 -9.33
C GLY A 62 10.32 5.11 -10.09
N LEU A 63 9.57 5.96 -9.37
CA LEU A 63 8.55 6.83 -9.97
C LEU A 63 8.78 8.32 -9.71
N GLY A 64 9.70 8.70 -8.81
CA GLY A 64 9.90 10.10 -8.41
C GLY A 64 8.76 10.67 -7.57
N ILE A 65 7.88 9.81 -7.04
CA ILE A 65 6.70 10.20 -6.27
C ILE A 65 6.97 10.00 -4.78
N ILE A 66 6.37 10.84 -3.94
CA ILE A 66 6.35 10.65 -2.49
C ILE A 66 4.98 10.08 -2.12
N ALA A 67 4.96 8.86 -1.59
CA ALA A 67 3.76 8.24 -1.05
C ALA A 67 3.89 8.14 0.48
N ASP A 68 2.78 8.28 1.17
CA ASP A 68 2.69 8.12 2.62
C ASP A 68 2.50 6.63 2.94
N VAL A 69 3.35 6.08 3.80
CA VAL A 69 3.35 4.64 4.10
C VAL A 69 3.17 4.44 5.60
N ASN A 70 2.01 3.91 5.99
CA ASN A 70 1.61 3.72 7.37
C ASN A 70 1.57 2.24 7.75
N LYS A 71 1.90 1.93 9.00
CA LYS A 71 1.68 0.61 9.58
C LYS A 71 0.46 0.64 10.46
N HIS A 72 -0.40 -0.33 10.26
CA HIS A 72 -1.54 -0.59 11.11
C HIS A 72 -1.40 -1.97 11.74
N THR A 73 -2.03 -2.15 12.89
CA THR A 73 -2.07 -3.44 13.60
C THR A 73 -3.52 -3.73 13.95
N GLU A 74 -4.02 -4.87 13.50
CA GLU A 74 -5.38 -5.33 13.73
C GLU A 74 -5.36 -6.78 14.21
N ASN A 75 -6.04 -7.09 15.32
CA ASN A 75 -6.01 -8.43 15.93
C ASN A 75 -4.60 -9.04 16.12
N GLY A 76 -3.58 -8.19 16.36
CA GLY A 76 -2.18 -8.62 16.51
C GLY A 76 -1.45 -8.92 15.19
N LEU A 77 -2.09 -8.67 14.04
CA LEU A 77 -1.51 -8.77 12.70
C LEU A 77 -1.17 -7.39 12.17
N ASP A 78 0.07 -7.19 11.75
CA ASP A 78 0.52 -5.94 11.13
C ASP A 78 0.17 -5.90 9.65
N TYR A 79 -0.38 -4.80 9.15
CA TYR A 79 -0.58 -4.54 7.73
C TYR A 79 -0.10 -3.13 7.38
N ILE A 80 0.16 -2.89 6.10
CA ILE A 80 0.71 -1.62 5.61
C ILE A 80 -0.34 -0.94 4.75
N GLU A 81 -0.52 0.36 4.96
CA GLU A 81 -1.28 1.25 4.08
C GLU A 81 -0.29 2.10 3.29
N ILE A 82 -0.49 2.19 1.98
CA ILE A 82 0.25 3.08 1.10
C ILE A 82 -0.75 4.05 0.51
N LYS A 83 -0.59 5.33 0.82
CA LYS A 83 -1.44 6.41 0.34
C LYS A 83 -0.67 7.29 -0.65
N VAL A 84 -1.22 7.40 -1.85
CA VAL A 84 -0.64 8.10 -2.99
C VAL A 84 -1.49 9.33 -3.31
#